data_AF-A0A3R9MSK0-F1
#
_entry.id   AF-A0A3R9MSK0-F1
#
_cell.length_a   1.000
_cell.length_b   1.000
_cell.length_c   1.000
_cell.angle_alpha   90.00
_cell.angle_beta   90.00
_cell.angle_gamma   90.00
#
_symmetry.space_group_name_H-M   'P 1'
#
loop_
_entity.id
_entity.type
_entity.pdbx_description
1 polymer ?
#
loop_
_entity_poly.entity_id
_entity_poly.type
_entity_poly.pdbx_seq_one_letter_code
_entity_poly.pdbx_strand_id
1 'polypeptide(L)'
;MGVKYSAQESQELIQAMTNNLRVANEVTDRLSSGCDHLISSLDSGELTGAAYTAGKGLFIEIIIPSIKKLQAAIDDIQLELSSYKHADAQVSGYGDLDLDQLKELKKLREEQLAIVEAQIQVRENWLNQITDLFSLNWGKAFSEKTILYNTKFQIESGIQDLDDKIEKLEFFVSQVSQYFNDSLEVLGLAIKGATQLSKIIVDSDGNYYADGLDMSWVQKMKDVKIVSHAKRDFQDSETRAINKASRDMMLSEDGDAYYRAELEKRLKGHDKFEWDKIIYDYNHTLKIDETGNIIDIYPFEQGYVVSKNGKYDADYTHLVNKKFDELKAQNFEANSAEF
;
A
#
# COMPACT_ATOMS: atom_id res chain seq x y z
N MET A 1 -9.64 -11.48 -18.75
CA MET A 1 -8.59 -10.52 -19.18
C MET A 1 -7.78 -10.21 -17.94
N GLY A 2 -6.47 -10.47 -17.98
CA GLY A 2 -5.56 -10.20 -16.86
C GLY A 2 -5.31 -8.70 -16.67
N VAL A 3 -4.78 -8.34 -15.51
CA VAL A 3 -4.35 -6.97 -15.19
C VAL A 3 -3.07 -6.65 -15.97
N LYS A 4 -3.08 -5.53 -16.69
CA LYS A 4 -1.90 -4.96 -17.35
C LYS A 4 -1.71 -3.51 -16.95
N TYR A 5 -0.45 -3.12 -16.82
CA TYR A 5 -0.04 -1.76 -16.52
C TYR A 5 1.00 -1.32 -17.56
N SER A 6 0.88 -0.09 -18.06
CA SER A 6 1.91 0.56 -18.84
C SER A 6 2.27 1.90 -18.21
N ALA A 7 3.56 2.10 -17.94
CA ALA A 7 4.06 3.37 -17.41
C ALA A 7 3.80 4.52 -18.39
N GLN A 8 3.89 4.27 -19.70
CA GLN A 8 3.61 5.28 -20.71
C GLN A 8 2.13 5.68 -20.71
N GLU A 9 1.22 4.71 -20.78
CA GLU A 9 -0.23 4.97 -20.80
C GLU A 9 -0.68 5.68 -19.51
N SER A 10 -0.09 5.32 -18.37
CA SER A 10 -0.36 5.97 -17.08
C SER A 10 0.08 7.44 -17.07
N GLN A 11 1.26 7.76 -17.61
CA GLN A 11 1.74 9.13 -17.74
C GLN A 11 0.88 9.95 -18.72
N GLU A 12 0.46 9.35 -19.84
CA GLU A 12 -0.46 9.97 -20.79
C GLU A 12 -1.81 10.30 -20.14
N LEU A 13 -2.36 9.38 -19.34
CA LEU A 13 -3.58 9.60 -18.56
C LEU A 13 -3.40 10.75 -17.57
N ILE A 14 -2.32 10.73 -16.78
CA ILE A 14 -2.00 11.78 -15.81
C ILE A 14 -1.95 13.15 -16.48
N GLN A 15 -1.27 13.26 -17.62
CA GLN A 15 -1.12 14.50 -18.36
C GLN A 15 -2.44 14.98 -18.95
N ALA A 16 -3.21 14.08 -19.57
CA ALA A 16 -4.51 14.38 -20.15
C ALA A 16 -5.49 14.85 -19.08
N MET A 17 -5.60 14.14 -17.95
CA MET A 17 -6.49 14.53 -16.86
C MET A 17 -6.06 15.84 -16.20
N THR A 18 -4.76 16.06 -15.99
CA THR A 18 -4.26 17.34 -15.45
C THR A 18 -4.66 18.52 -16.36
N ASN A 19 -4.54 18.36 -17.68
CA ASN A 19 -4.95 19.38 -18.65
C ASN A 19 -6.47 19.59 -18.66
N ASN A 20 -7.24 18.50 -18.65
CA ASN A 20 -8.70 18.55 -18.66
C ASN A 20 -9.25 19.19 -17.38
N LEU A 21 -8.68 18.90 -16.22
CA LEU A 21 -9.06 19.51 -14.93
C LEU A 21 -8.79 21.01 -14.92
N ARG A 22 -7.66 21.46 -15.48
CA ARG A 22 -7.40 22.89 -15.63
C ARG A 22 -8.49 23.59 -16.42
N VAL A 23 -8.87 23.01 -17.58
CA VAL A 23 -9.95 23.56 -18.42
C VAL A 23 -11.30 23.49 -17.69
N ALA A 24 -11.60 22.39 -17.01
CA ALA A 24 -12.84 22.22 -16.28
C ALA A 24 -13.00 23.24 -15.14
N ASN A 25 -11.93 23.51 -14.39
CA ASN A 25 -11.90 24.57 -13.37
C ASN A 25 -12.12 25.95 -14.00
N GLU A 26 -11.39 26.31 -15.06
CA GLU A 26 -11.57 27.60 -15.74
C GLU A 26 -13.01 27.80 -16.24
N VAL A 27 -13.64 26.76 -16.80
CA VAL A 27 -15.03 26.81 -17.26
C VAL A 27 -16.00 26.96 -16.09
N THR A 28 -15.81 26.19 -15.03
CA THR A 28 -16.73 26.17 -13.88
C THR A 28 -16.64 27.49 -13.09
N ASP A 29 -15.45 28.05 -12.91
CA ASP A 29 -15.22 29.36 -12.30
C ASP A 29 -15.91 30.50 -13.06
N ARG A 30 -15.80 30.47 -14.40
CA ARG A 30 -16.45 31.46 -15.27
C ARG A 30 -17.97 31.32 -15.24
N LEU A 31 -18.48 30.09 -15.23
CA LEU A 31 -19.92 29.83 -15.09
C LEU A 31 -20.42 30.33 -13.73
N SER A 32 -19.71 30.04 -12.64
CA SER A 32 -20.07 30.52 -11.30
C SER A 32 -20.07 32.04 -11.24
N SER A 33 -18.98 32.69 -11.69
CA SER A 33 -18.86 34.15 -11.70
C SER A 33 -19.93 34.83 -12.56
N GLY A 34 -20.25 34.25 -13.72
CA GLY A 34 -21.32 34.73 -14.59
C GLY A 34 -22.70 34.61 -13.94
N CYS A 35 -22.96 33.51 -13.22
CA CYS A 35 -24.18 33.35 -12.45
C CYS A 35 -24.26 34.37 -11.31
N ASP A 36 -23.20 34.56 -10.54
CA ASP A 36 -23.16 35.54 -9.44
C ASP A 36 -23.42 36.97 -9.95
N HIS A 37 -22.81 37.34 -11.07
CA HIS A 37 -23.07 38.64 -11.71
C HIS A 37 -24.54 38.77 -12.15
N LEU A 38 -25.09 37.75 -12.81
CA LEU A 38 -26.49 37.76 -13.25
C LEU A 38 -27.45 37.92 -12.06
N ILE A 39 -27.25 37.16 -10.99
CA ILE A 39 -28.09 37.26 -9.79
C ILE A 39 -27.96 38.65 -9.15
N SER A 40 -26.75 39.20 -9.07
CA SER A 40 -26.52 40.55 -8.56
C SER A 40 -27.26 41.63 -9.38
N SER A 41 -27.20 41.58 -10.72
CA SER A 41 -27.94 42.51 -11.60
C SER A 41 -29.47 42.36 -11.49
N LEU A 42 -29.96 41.17 -11.17
CA LEU A 42 -31.39 40.93 -10.92
C LEU A 42 -31.80 41.45 -9.52
N ASP A 43 -30.94 41.31 -8.52
CA ASP A 43 -31.16 41.80 -7.16
C ASP A 43 -31.09 43.33 -7.05
N SER A 44 -30.26 43.96 -7.87
CA SER A 44 -30.12 45.43 -7.92
C SER A 44 -31.35 46.12 -8.54
N GLY A 45 -32.22 45.38 -9.24
CA GLY A 45 -33.33 45.93 -9.99
C GLY A 45 -32.93 46.57 -11.33
N GLU A 46 -31.70 46.36 -11.79
CA GLU A 46 -31.24 46.79 -13.13
C GLU A 46 -31.96 45.99 -14.24
N LEU A 47 -32.22 44.70 -13.98
CA LEU A 47 -33.00 43.82 -14.85
C LEU A 47 -34.34 43.50 -14.18
N THR A 48 -35.45 43.94 -14.78
CA THR A 48 -36.81 43.77 -14.22
C THR A 48 -37.81 43.27 -15.25
N GLY A 49 -38.84 42.57 -14.79
CA GLY A 49 -39.89 41.96 -15.63
C GLY A 49 -40.05 40.47 -15.36
N ALA A 50 -41.19 39.92 -15.75
CA ALA A 50 -41.56 38.55 -15.40
C ALA A 50 -40.58 37.50 -15.97
N ALA A 51 -40.10 37.67 -17.21
CA ALA A 51 -39.06 36.83 -17.81
C ALA A 51 -37.74 36.82 -17.02
N TYR A 52 -37.33 37.96 -16.46
CA TYR A 52 -36.13 38.05 -15.62
C TYR A 52 -36.33 37.37 -14.26
N THR A 53 -37.51 37.48 -13.66
CA THR A 53 -37.87 36.74 -12.44
C THR A 53 -37.89 35.22 -12.67
N ALA A 54 -38.40 34.77 -13.81
CA ALA A 54 -38.41 33.37 -14.22
C ALA A 54 -37.01 32.79 -14.39
N GLY A 55 -36.18 33.52 -15.14
CA GLY A 55 -34.78 33.18 -15.35
C GLY A 55 -34.05 33.10 -14.01
N LYS A 56 -34.28 34.07 -13.11
CA LYS A 56 -33.73 34.04 -11.76
C LYS A 56 -34.05 32.73 -11.02
N GLY A 57 -35.30 32.26 -11.07
CA GLY A 57 -35.72 31.00 -10.46
C GLY A 57 -34.96 29.80 -11.04
N LEU A 58 -34.92 29.66 -12.37
CA LEU A 58 -34.16 28.61 -13.05
C LEU A 58 -32.68 28.60 -12.64
N PHE A 59 -32.06 29.77 -12.54
CA PHE A 59 -30.66 29.87 -12.14
C PHE A 59 -30.44 29.51 -10.68
N ILE A 60 -31.23 30.05 -9.75
CA ILE A 60 -31.07 29.80 -8.31
C ILE A 60 -31.39 28.36 -7.92
N GLU A 61 -32.45 27.78 -8.50
CA GLU A 61 -32.96 26.48 -8.05
C GLU A 61 -32.29 25.29 -8.75
N ILE A 62 -31.81 25.49 -9.99
CA ILE A 62 -31.32 24.40 -10.84
C ILE A 62 -29.87 24.65 -11.26
N ILE A 63 -29.57 25.75 -11.96
CA ILE A 63 -28.26 25.93 -12.61
C ILE A 63 -27.13 26.12 -11.59
N ILE A 64 -27.27 27.05 -10.64
CA ILE A 64 -26.25 27.35 -9.63
C ILE A 64 -25.94 26.12 -8.76
N PRO A 65 -26.93 25.41 -8.18
CA PRO A 65 -26.66 24.19 -7.44
C PRO A 65 -25.95 23.11 -8.27
N SER A 66 -26.29 23.00 -9.56
CA SER A 66 -25.65 22.04 -10.47
C SER A 66 -24.20 22.39 -10.76
N ILE A 67 -23.88 23.68 -10.96
CA ILE A 67 -22.51 24.18 -11.10
C ILE A 67 -21.71 23.90 -9.83
N LYS A 68 -22.27 24.18 -8.65
CA LYS A 68 -21.61 23.89 -7.36
C LYS A 68 -21.33 22.40 -7.18
N LYS A 69 -22.27 21.54 -7.58
CA LYS A 69 -22.07 20.08 -7.52
C LYS A 69 -21.01 19.61 -8.51
N LEU A 70 -20.98 20.18 -9.71
CA LEU A 70 -19.93 19.93 -10.70
C LEU A 70 -18.55 20.37 -10.19
N GLN A 71 -18.45 21.54 -9.55
CA GLN A 71 -17.19 21.99 -8.94
C GLN A 71 -16.68 20.99 -7.90
N ALA A 72 -17.55 20.52 -6.99
CA ALA A 72 -17.18 19.53 -5.99
C ALA A 72 -16.67 18.21 -6.62
N ALA A 73 -17.22 17.79 -7.76
CA ALA A 73 -16.75 16.61 -8.48
C ALA A 73 -15.40 16.85 -9.18
N ILE A 74 -15.16 18.05 -9.71
CA ILE A 74 -13.86 18.43 -10.29
C ILE A 74 -12.78 18.46 -9.21
N ASP A 75 -13.08 19.05 -8.06
CA ASP A 75 -12.18 19.11 -6.90
C ASP A 75 -11.81 17.69 -6.42
N ASP A 76 -12.79 16.80 -6.37
CA ASP A 76 -12.61 15.40 -5.99
C ASP A 76 -11.75 14.62 -6.99
N ILE A 77 -12.00 14.75 -8.31
CA ILE A 77 -11.14 14.15 -9.35
C ILE A 77 -9.70 14.68 -9.24
N GLN A 78 -9.51 15.96 -8.90
CA GLN A 78 -8.18 16.51 -8.70
C GLN A 78 -7.45 15.89 -7.49
N LEU A 79 -8.18 15.66 -6.40
CA LEU A 79 -7.67 14.95 -5.22
C LEU A 79 -7.31 13.50 -5.57
N GLU A 80 -8.21 12.78 -6.22
CA GLU A 80 -8.01 11.38 -6.58
C GLU A 80 -6.95 11.20 -7.68
N LEU A 81 -6.77 12.17 -8.59
CA LEU A 81 -5.66 12.17 -9.53
C LEU A 81 -4.31 12.32 -8.81
N SER A 82 -4.29 13.07 -7.70
CA SER A 82 -3.10 13.17 -6.85
C SER A 82 -2.82 11.83 -6.15
N SER A 83 -3.86 11.13 -5.68
CA SER A 83 -3.75 9.77 -5.14
C SER A 83 -3.31 8.75 -6.20
N TYR A 84 -3.83 8.87 -7.43
CA TYR A 84 -3.41 8.06 -8.58
C TYR A 84 -1.92 8.27 -8.88
N LYS A 85 -1.44 9.52 -8.97
CA LYS A 85 0.00 9.84 -9.16
C LYS A 85 0.87 9.20 -8.09
N HIS A 86 0.41 9.16 -6.85
CA HIS A 86 1.13 8.52 -5.75
C HIS A 86 1.24 7.00 -5.94
N ALA A 87 0.14 6.34 -6.33
CA ALA A 87 0.14 4.91 -6.62
C ALA A 87 0.99 4.58 -7.86
N ASP A 88 0.89 5.39 -8.91
CA ASP A 88 1.69 5.26 -10.15
C ASP A 88 3.19 5.33 -9.86
N ALA A 89 3.62 6.24 -8.99
CA ALA A 89 5.03 6.39 -8.62
C ALA A 89 5.62 5.11 -7.97
N GLN A 90 4.78 4.23 -7.41
CA GLN A 90 5.25 2.96 -6.83
C GLN A 90 5.57 1.92 -7.89
N VAL A 91 4.91 1.96 -9.05
CA VAL A 91 4.96 0.89 -10.06
C VAL A 91 5.62 1.33 -11.38
N SER A 92 5.61 2.63 -11.70
CA SER A 92 6.09 3.18 -12.99
C SER A 92 7.56 2.90 -13.28
N GLY A 93 8.39 2.76 -12.25
CA GLY A 93 9.81 2.42 -12.39
C GLY A 93 10.07 1.07 -13.07
N TYR A 94 9.07 0.19 -13.16
CA TYR A 94 9.20 -1.12 -13.80
C TYR A 94 8.77 -1.17 -15.27
N GLY A 95 8.23 -0.07 -15.82
CA GLY A 95 7.74 -0.03 -17.19
C GLY A 95 6.42 -0.78 -17.37
N ASP A 96 6.34 -1.62 -18.40
CA ASP A 96 5.13 -2.39 -18.71
C ASP A 96 5.10 -3.70 -17.91
N LEU A 97 3.97 -3.96 -17.25
CA LEU A 97 3.76 -5.15 -16.41
C LEU A 97 2.49 -5.88 -16.81
N ASP A 98 2.57 -7.21 -16.84
CA ASP A 98 1.43 -8.10 -17.03
C ASP A 98 1.39 -9.08 -15.86
N LEU A 99 0.32 -9.00 -15.06
CA LEU A 99 0.23 -9.74 -13.80
C LEU A 99 0.25 -11.25 -14.01
N ASP A 100 -0.40 -11.74 -15.07
CA ASP A 100 -0.47 -13.18 -15.36
C ASP A 100 0.91 -13.69 -15.78
N GLN A 101 1.62 -12.92 -16.63
CA GLN A 101 2.99 -13.26 -17.05
C GLN A 101 3.98 -13.23 -15.89
N LEU A 102 3.89 -12.24 -15.00
CA LEU A 102 4.75 -12.15 -13.82
C LEU A 102 4.56 -13.37 -12.91
N LYS A 103 3.31 -13.78 -12.66
CA LYS A 103 2.98 -14.95 -11.82
C LYS A 103 3.45 -16.25 -12.45
N GLU A 104 3.28 -16.42 -13.76
CA GLU A 104 3.77 -17.60 -14.49
C GLU A 104 5.30 -17.69 -14.46
N LEU A 105 5.99 -16.56 -14.71
CA LEU A 105 7.45 -16.51 -14.66
C LEU A 105 7.97 -16.77 -13.25
N LYS A 106 7.30 -16.25 -12.21
CA LYS A 106 7.66 -16.51 -10.82
C LYS A 106 7.61 -18.01 -10.52
N LYS A 107 6.49 -18.66 -10.88
CA LYS A 107 6.32 -20.10 -10.68
C LYS A 107 7.43 -20.90 -11.37
N LEU A 108 7.79 -20.55 -12.61
CA LEU A 108 8.89 -21.21 -13.31
C LEU A 108 10.24 -21.04 -12.59
N ARG A 109 10.50 -19.87 -11.99
CA ARG A 109 11.72 -19.63 -11.19
C ARG A 109 11.73 -20.42 -9.89
N GLU A 110 10.60 -20.53 -9.21
CA GLU A 110 10.44 -21.36 -8.01
C GLU A 110 10.70 -22.85 -8.34
N GLU A 111 10.20 -23.34 -9.48
CA GLU A 111 10.50 -24.70 -9.96
C GLU A 111 12.00 -24.89 -10.27
N GLN A 112 12.67 -23.88 -10.84
CA GLN A 112 14.12 -23.91 -11.07
C GLN A 112 14.91 -23.92 -9.75
N LEU A 113 14.47 -23.14 -8.76
CA LEU A 113 15.08 -23.07 -7.44
C LEU A 113 15.09 -24.47 -6.78
N ALA A 114 13.94 -25.14 -6.77
CA ALA A 114 13.81 -26.48 -6.20
C ALA A 114 14.74 -27.51 -6.86
N ILE A 115 14.94 -27.42 -8.19
CA ILE A 115 15.89 -28.28 -8.91
C ILE A 115 17.34 -28.01 -8.46
N VAL A 116 17.73 -26.74 -8.35
CA VAL A 116 19.08 -26.34 -7.92
C VAL A 116 19.35 -26.77 -6.48
N GLU A 117 18.37 -26.61 -5.59
CA GLU A 117 18.47 -27.05 -4.20
C GLU A 117 18.63 -28.56 -4.06
N ALA A 118 17.86 -29.34 -4.81
CA ALA A 118 18.02 -30.79 -4.84
C ALA A 118 19.43 -31.21 -5.32
N GLN A 119 19.99 -30.52 -6.32
CA GLN A 119 21.36 -30.77 -6.79
C GLN A 119 22.41 -30.41 -5.75
N ILE A 120 22.24 -29.30 -5.02
CA ILE A 120 23.11 -28.93 -3.90
C ILE A 120 23.07 -30.02 -2.83
N GLN A 121 21.88 -30.45 -2.41
CA GLN A 121 21.71 -31.47 -1.36
C GLN A 121 22.36 -32.81 -1.73
N VAL A 122 22.16 -33.30 -2.97
CA VAL A 122 22.79 -34.54 -3.44
C VAL A 122 24.32 -34.42 -3.40
N ARG A 123 24.87 -33.26 -3.78
CA ARG A 123 26.32 -33.01 -3.77
C ARG A 123 26.89 -32.86 -2.36
N GLU A 124 26.17 -32.23 -1.45
CA GLU A 124 26.59 -32.13 -0.05
C GLU A 124 26.59 -33.50 0.63
N ASN A 125 25.57 -34.31 0.37
CA ASN A 125 25.54 -35.70 0.84
C ASN A 125 26.71 -36.52 0.28
N TRP A 126 27.05 -36.35 -1.00
CA TRP A 126 28.23 -36.99 -1.60
C TRP A 126 29.54 -36.53 -0.94
N LEU A 127 29.75 -35.22 -0.80
CA LEU A 127 30.94 -34.66 -0.14
C LEU A 127 31.11 -35.16 1.30
N ASN A 128 30.01 -35.26 2.05
CA ASN A 128 30.01 -35.78 3.42
C ASN A 128 30.30 -37.28 3.51
N GLN A 129 30.18 -38.03 2.41
CA GLN A 129 30.44 -39.49 2.35
C GLN A 129 31.86 -39.84 1.86
N ILE A 130 32.64 -38.87 1.37
CA ILE A 130 34.00 -39.12 0.89
C ILE A 130 34.95 -39.28 2.08
N THR A 131 35.42 -40.51 2.31
CA THR A 131 36.39 -40.85 3.36
C THR A 131 37.85 -40.82 2.89
N ASP A 132 38.13 -40.68 1.59
CA ASP A 132 39.47 -40.80 1.00
C ASP A 132 39.94 -39.49 0.34
N LEU A 133 40.99 -38.90 0.91
CA LEU A 133 41.47 -37.53 0.63
C LEU A 133 42.18 -37.39 -0.74
N PHE A 134 42.61 -38.50 -1.35
CA PHE A 134 43.51 -38.52 -2.51
C PHE A 134 42.84 -38.50 -3.89
N SER A 135 41.52 -38.33 -3.98
CA SER A 135 40.82 -38.24 -5.27
C SER A 135 41.14 -36.93 -6.01
N LEU A 136 41.58 -37.06 -7.26
CA LEU A 136 42.22 -36.03 -8.11
C LEU A 136 41.31 -34.89 -8.63
N ASN A 137 40.14 -34.60 -8.02
CA ASN A 137 39.18 -33.66 -8.62
C ASN A 137 38.52 -32.63 -7.68
N TRP A 138 39.18 -32.31 -6.55
CA TRP A 138 38.71 -31.29 -5.60
C TRP A 138 38.45 -29.92 -6.25
N GLY A 139 39.31 -29.47 -7.16
CA GLY A 139 39.14 -28.18 -7.86
C GLY A 139 37.85 -28.09 -8.70
N LYS A 140 37.45 -29.18 -9.34
CA LYS A 140 36.18 -29.27 -10.10
C LYS A 140 34.97 -29.34 -9.16
N ALA A 141 35.06 -30.09 -8.06
CA ALA A 141 33.99 -30.20 -7.06
C ALA A 141 33.71 -28.86 -6.34
N PHE A 142 34.75 -28.13 -5.95
CA PHE A 142 34.60 -26.81 -5.31
C PHE A 142 34.12 -25.73 -6.27
N SER A 143 34.61 -25.71 -7.52
CA SER A 143 34.14 -24.74 -8.53
C SER A 143 32.67 -24.97 -8.91
N GLU A 144 32.24 -26.22 -9.09
CA GLU A 144 30.83 -26.56 -9.32
C GLU A 144 29.92 -26.22 -8.14
N LYS A 145 30.40 -26.39 -6.89
CA LYS A 145 29.67 -25.95 -5.68
C LYS A 145 29.44 -24.43 -5.74
N THR A 146 30.49 -23.64 -5.96
CA THR A 146 30.36 -22.17 -6.07
C THR A 146 29.39 -21.75 -7.17
N ILE A 147 29.42 -22.41 -8.33
CA ILE A 147 28.50 -22.13 -9.44
C ILE A 147 27.04 -22.39 -9.04
N LEU A 148 26.75 -23.49 -8.34
CA LEU A 148 25.38 -23.82 -7.92
C LEU A 148 24.84 -22.84 -6.88
N TYR A 149 25.64 -22.45 -5.89
CA TYR A 149 25.22 -21.44 -4.91
C TYR A 149 25.03 -20.06 -5.54
N ASN A 150 25.91 -19.65 -6.46
CA ASN A 150 25.71 -18.42 -7.22
C ASN A 150 24.43 -18.48 -8.07
N THR A 151 24.13 -19.64 -8.66
CA THR A 151 22.91 -19.85 -9.45
C THR A 151 21.67 -19.78 -8.55
N LYS A 152 21.70 -20.43 -7.38
CA LYS A 152 20.65 -20.35 -6.37
C LYS A 152 20.37 -18.90 -6.00
N PHE A 153 21.41 -18.16 -5.60
CA PHE A 153 21.30 -16.74 -5.24
C PHE A 153 20.71 -15.88 -6.36
N GLN A 154 21.10 -16.12 -7.62
CA GLN A 154 20.55 -15.41 -8.78
C GLN A 154 19.07 -15.74 -9.02
N ILE A 155 18.65 -16.98 -8.80
CA ILE A 155 17.24 -17.40 -8.92
C ILE A 155 16.42 -16.77 -7.80
N GLU A 156 16.88 -16.84 -6.54
CA GLU A 156 16.21 -16.23 -5.37
C GLU A 156 16.04 -14.72 -5.57
N SER A 157 17.11 -14.03 -5.99
CA SER A 157 17.03 -12.59 -6.30
C SER A 157 16.05 -12.29 -7.43
N GLY A 158 15.94 -13.17 -8.44
CA GLY A 158 14.98 -13.04 -9.52
C GLY A 158 13.54 -13.28 -9.07
N ILE A 159 13.30 -14.23 -8.16
CA ILE A 159 11.98 -14.47 -7.55
C ILE A 159 11.56 -13.25 -6.73
N GLN A 160 12.47 -12.68 -5.95
CA GLN A 160 12.20 -11.49 -5.14
C GLN A 160 11.81 -10.27 -6.01
N ASP A 161 12.54 -10.01 -7.09
CA ASP A 161 12.18 -8.93 -8.05
C ASP A 161 10.78 -9.15 -8.67
N LEU A 162 10.41 -10.40 -8.98
CA LEU A 162 9.07 -10.72 -9.48
C LEU A 162 8.00 -10.50 -8.42
N ASP A 163 8.27 -10.89 -7.17
CA ASP A 163 7.35 -10.66 -6.05
C ASP A 163 7.11 -9.17 -5.78
N ASP A 164 8.16 -8.36 -5.83
CA ASP A 164 8.07 -6.90 -5.66
C ASP A 164 7.22 -6.26 -6.76
N LYS A 165 7.42 -6.67 -8.01
CA LYS A 165 6.64 -6.20 -9.17
C LYS A 165 5.16 -6.59 -9.05
N ILE A 166 4.88 -7.86 -8.71
CA ILE A 166 3.52 -8.35 -8.52
C ILE A 166 2.83 -7.55 -7.42
N GLU A 167 3.48 -7.38 -6.28
CA GLU A 167 2.89 -6.71 -5.13
C GLU A 167 2.58 -5.24 -5.40
N LYS A 168 3.50 -4.52 -6.03
CA LYS A 168 3.30 -3.10 -6.38
C LYS A 168 2.22 -2.93 -7.45
N LEU A 169 2.12 -3.85 -8.41
CA LEU A 169 1.05 -3.85 -9.41
C LEU A 169 -0.31 -4.13 -8.77
N GLU A 170 -0.41 -5.15 -7.90
CA GLU A 170 -1.65 -5.46 -7.18
C GLU A 170 -2.08 -4.32 -6.26
N PHE A 171 -1.12 -3.68 -5.58
CA PHE A 171 -1.37 -2.46 -4.81
C PHE A 171 -1.93 -1.35 -5.70
N PHE A 172 -1.27 -1.04 -6.82
CA PHE A 172 -1.73 -0.02 -7.76
C PHE A 172 -3.18 -0.27 -8.20
N VAL A 173 -3.50 -1.50 -8.63
CA VAL A 173 -4.87 -1.89 -9.03
C VAL A 173 -5.87 -1.68 -7.89
N SER A 174 -5.50 -2.08 -6.66
CA SER A 174 -6.37 -1.93 -5.49
C SER A 174 -6.71 -0.47 -5.18
N GLN A 175 -5.80 0.46 -5.50
CA GLN A 175 -6.00 1.88 -5.34
C GLN A 175 -6.88 2.44 -6.46
N VAL A 176 -6.50 2.22 -7.72
CA VAL A 176 -7.13 2.90 -8.87
C VAL A 176 -8.54 2.41 -9.18
N SER A 177 -8.90 1.20 -8.74
CA SER A 177 -10.26 0.66 -8.90
C SER A 177 -11.34 1.44 -8.15
N GLN A 178 -10.96 2.33 -7.23
CA GLN A 178 -11.88 3.11 -6.40
C GLN A 178 -12.06 4.55 -6.89
N TYR A 179 -11.16 5.05 -7.74
CA TYR A 179 -11.13 6.45 -8.11
C TYR A 179 -12.15 6.82 -9.21
N PHE A 180 -12.57 8.07 -9.18
CA PHE A 180 -13.28 8.87 -10.18
C PHE A 180 -14.73 8.49 -10.46
N ASN A 181 -15.21 7.33 -10.01
CA ASN A 181 -16.47 6.78 -10.49
C ASN A 181 -17.69 7.68 -10.23
N ASP A 182 -17.86 8.11 -8.99
CA ASP A 182 -18.96 9.00 -8.58
C ASP A 182 -18.82 10.42 -9.15
N SER A 183 -17.60 10.96 -9.18
CA SER A 183 -17.32 12.27 -9.75
C SER A 183 -17.56 12.29 -11.26
N LEU A 184 -17.21 11.22 -11.99
CA LEU A 184 -17.53 11.06 -13.41
C LEU A 184 -19.04 10.90 -13.64
N GLU A 185 -19.78 10.29 -12.71
CA GLU A 185 -21.25 10.26 -12.77
C GLU A 185 -21.82 11.68 -12.68
N VAL A 186 -21.32 12.53 -11.77
CA VAL A 186 -21.71 13.94 -11.66
C VAL A 186 -21.40 14.71 -12.95
N LEU A 187 -20.21 14.53 -13.54
CA LEU A 187 -19.85 15.15 -14.82
C LEU A 187 -20.80 14.71 -15.95
N GLY A 188 -21.12 13.41 -16.03
CA GLY A 188 -22.08 12.89 -17.01
C GLY A 188 -23.48 13.47 -16.84
N LEU A 189 -23.94 13.66 -15.60
CA LEU A 189 -25.20 14.32 -15.29
C LEU A 189 -25.16 15.82 -15.64
N ALA A 190 -24.03 16.51 -15.44
CA ALA A 190 -23.86 17.91 -15.82
C ALA A 190 -23.98 18.11 -17.33
N ILE A 191 -23.36 17.23 -18.13
CA ILE A 191 -23.47 17.25 -19.60
C ILE A 191 -24.92 17.03 -20.05
N LYS A 192 -25.60 16.05 -19.44
CA LYS A 192 -27.04 15.83 -19.69
C LYS A 192 -27.85 17.06 -19.32
N GLY A 193 -27.59 17.66 -18.16
CA GLY A 193 -28.27 18.87 -17.70
C GLY A 193 -28.09 20.04 -18.64
N ALA A 194 -26.86 20.34 -19.06
CA ALA A 194 -26.59 21.38 -20.06
C ALA A 194 -27.34 21.15 -21.37
N THR A 195 -27.38 19.90 -21.84
CA THR A 195 -28.11 19.53 -23.06
C THR A 195 -29.63 19.77 -22.92
N GLN A 196 -30.22 19.44 -21.78
CA GLN A 196 -31.65 19.66 -21.53
C GLN A 196 -31.96 21.15 -21.34
N LEU A 197 -31.16 21.86 -20.55
CA LEU A 197 -31.31 23.30 -20.32
C LEU A 197 -31.24 24.11 -21.62
N SER A 198 -30.41 23.69 -22.59
CA SER A 198 -30.31 24.35 -23.90
C SER A 198 -31.60 24.34 -24.72
N LYS A 199 -32.58 23.50 -24.35
CA LYS A 199 -33.86 23.34 -25.03
C LYS A 199 -35.02 24.02 -24.28
N ILE A 200 -34.76 24.59 -23.10
CA ILE A 200 -35.80 25.30 -22.34
C ILE A 200 -36.21 26.54 -23.11
N ILE A 201 -37.53 26.72 -23.23
CA ILE A 201 -38.15 27.90 -23.83
C ILE A 201 -38.72 28.74 -22.70
N VAL A 202 -38.44 30.04 -22.72
CA VAL A 202 -39.02 31.03 -21.80
C VAL A 202 -39.99 31.89 -22.59
N ASP A 203 -41.23 32.01 -22.13
CA ASP A 203 -42.23 32.90 -22.77
C ASP A 203 -42.09 34.36 -22.32
N SER A 204 -42.91 35.23 -22.91
CA SER A 204 -42.97 36.66 -22.57
C SER A 204 -43.48 36.94 -21.15
N ASP A 205 -44.20 35.99 -20.55
CA ASP A 205 -44.79 36.10 -19.22
C ASP A 205 -43.83 35.58 -18.12
N GLY A 206 -42.66 35.07 -18.50
CA GLY A 206 -41.71 34.50 -17.57
C GLY A 206 -42.12 33.14 -17.03
N ASN A 207 -42.70 32.30 -17.87
CA ASN A 207 -42.77 30.87 -17.59
C ASN A 207 -41.66 30.19 -18.39
N TYR A 208 -40.94 29.27 -17.75
CA TYR A 208 -40.01 28.38 -18.44
C TYR A 208 -40.66 27.01 -18.59
N TYR A 209 -40.70 26.51 -19.83
CA TYR A 209 -41.33 25.24 -20.16
C TYR A 209 -40.27 24.17 -20.35
N ALA A 210 -40.38 23.13 -19.54
CA ALA A 210 -39.59 21.91 -19.67
C ALA A 210 -40.43 20.76 -20.26
N ASP A 211 -41.58 21.05 -20.89
CA ASP A 211 -42.49 20.04 -21.41
C ASP A 211 -41.77 19.15 -22.44
N GLY A 212 -41.71 17.84 -22.14
CA GLY A 212 -41.00 16.85 -22.92
C GLY A 212 -39.48 16.76 -22.66
N LEU A 213 -38.92 17.60 -21.79
CA LEU A 213 -37.53 17.50 -21.33
C LEU A 213 -37.42 16.59 -20.11
N ASP A 214 -36.39 15.75 -20.09
CA ASP A 214 -36.07 14.94 -18.91
C ASP A 214 -35.28 15.79 -17.91
N MET A 215 -35.92 16.21 -16.82
CA MET A 215 -35.29 16.94 -15.73
C MET A 215 -34.89 16.03 -14.54
N SER A 216 -35.00 14.69 -14.68
CA SER A 216 -34.62 13.75 -13.61
C SER A 216 -33.14 13.83 -13.22
N TRP A 217 -32.30 14.37 -14.11
CA TRP A 217 -30.88 14.61 -13.86
C TRP A 217 -30.65 15.55 -12.67
N VAL A 218 -31.57 16.51 -12.40
CA VAL A 218 -31.43 17.46 -11.29
C VAL A 218 -31.45 16.72 -9.96
N GLN A 219 -32.41 15.81 -9.80
CA GLN A 219 -32.52 15.02 -8.58
C GLN A 219 -31.37 14.00 -8.48
N LYS A 220 -31.06 13.30 -9.58
CA LYS A 220 -29.92 12.37 -9.63
C LYS A 220 -28.61 13.05 -9.23
N MET A 221 -28.36 14.26 -9.72
CA MET A 221 -27.15 15.02 -9.39
C MET A 221 -27.09 15.38 -7.90
N LYS A 222 -28.23 15.65 -7.26
CA LYS A 222 -28.29 15.85 -5.79
C LYS A 222 -28.03 14.54 -5.02
N ASP A 223 -28.50 13.42 -5.55
CA ASP A 223 -28.45 12.11 -4.90
C ASP A 223 -27.05 11.46 -4.97
N VAL A 224 -26.23 11.76 -5.99
CA VAL A 224 -24.86 11.26 -6.07
C VAL A 224 -24.05 11.77 -4.88
N LYS A 225 -23.57 10.86 -4.05
CA LYS A 225 -22.64 11.15 -2.95
C LYS A 225 -21.22 11.07 -3.50
N ILE A 226 -20.50 12.18 -3.37
CA ILE A 226 -19.07 12.24 -3.71
C ILE A 226 -18.30 11.75 -2.48
N VAL A 227 -17.51 10.70 -2.65
CA VAL A 227 -16.72 10.04 -1.62
C VAL A 227 -15.26 10.05 -2.03
N SER A 228 -14.49 10.95 -1.44
CA SER A 228 -13.07 11.08 -1.77
C SER A 228 -12.25 9.90 -1.25
N HIS A 229 -11.53 9.23 -2.14
CA HIS A 229 -10.56 8.20 -1.78
C HIS A 229 -9.16 8.79 -1.60
N ALA A 230 -8.76 8.98 -0.34
CA ALA A 230 -7.44 9.47 0.02
C ALA A 230 -6.34 8.45 -0.33
N LYS A 231 -5.14 8.97 -0.63
CA LYS A 231 -3.94 8.14 -0.83
C LYS A 231 -3.74 7.15 0.31
N ARG A 232 -3.34 5.93 -0.02
CA ARG A 232 -2.73 5.00 0.92
C ARG A 232 -1.25 4.92 0.62
N ASP A 233 -0.43 4.94 1.66
CA ASP A 233 1.00 4.68 1.49
C ASP A 233 1.19 3.20 1.17
N PHE A 234 2.06 2.90 0.21
CA PHE A 234 2.45 1.53 -0.08
C PHE A 234 3.20 0.95 1.12
N GLN A 235 2.80 -0.26 1.51
CA GLN A 235 3.53 -1.06 2.47
C GLN A 235 3.81 -2.40 1.80
N ASP A 236 5.09 -2.70 1.58
CA ASP A 236 5.49 -4.01 1.09
C ASP A 236 5.09 -5.12 2.08
N SER A 237 5.12 -6.34 1.60
CA SER A 237 4.53 -7.49 2.29
C SER A 237 5.37 -7.84 3.50
N GLU A 238 6.69 -7.63 3.44
CA GLU A 238 7.61 -7.81 4.55
C GLU A 238 7.25 -6.85 5.68
N THR A 239 7.15 -5.55 5.38
CA THR A 239 6.72 -4.51 6.29
C THR A 239 5.33 -4.80 6.85
N ARG A 240 4.38 -5.29 6.04
CA ARG A 240 3.04 -5.68 6.51
C ARG A 240 3.07 -6.87 7.45
N ALA A 241 3.87 -7.89 7.16
CA ALA A 241 4.05 -9.08 7.99
C ALA A 241 4.69 -8.70 9.33
N ILE A 242 5.77 -7.91 9.31
CA ILE A 242 6.44 -7.38 10.50
C ILE A 242 5.49 -6.51 11.32
N ASN A 243 4.75 -5.58 10.69
CA ASN A 243 3.76 -4.74 11.35
C ASN A 243 2.64 -5.54 12.02
N LYS A 244 2.20 -6.64 11.39
CA LYS A 244 1.18 -7.52 11.95
C LYS A 244 1.76 -8.28 13.15
N ALA A 245 2.92 -8.92 12.98
CA ALA A 245 3.59 -9.67 14.02
C ALA A 245 3.86 -8.81 15.26
N SER A 246 4.36 -7.58 15.08
CA SER A 246 4.69 -6.68 16.19
C SER A 246 3.47 -6.22 16.97
N ARG A 247 2.34 -5.95 16.29
CA ARG A 247 1.09 -5.52 16.93
C ARG A 247 0.55 -6.54 17.92
N ASP A 248 0.76 -7.83 17.64
CA ASP A 248 0.26 -8.92 18.49
C ASP A 248 1.11 -9.10 19.77
N MET A 249 2.27 -8.44 19.87
CA MET A 249 3.24 -8.66 20.94
C MET A 249 3.18 -7.68 22.12
N MET A 250 2.47 -6.54 21.98
CA MET A 250 2.36 -5.50 23.02
C MET A 250 3.73 -5.03 23.59
N LEU A 251 4.72 -4.81 22.72
CA LEU A 251 6.07 -4.39 23.10
C LEU A 251 6.13 -2.89 23.49
N SER A 252 7.19 -2.52 24.23
CA SER A 252 7.56 -1.11 24.43
C SER A 252 8.04 -0.50 23.12
N GLU A 253 8.16 0.84 23.03
CA GLU A 253 8.67 1.50 21.80
C GLU A 253 10.07 1.00 21.41
N ASP A 254 10.98 0.91 22.39
CA ASP A 254 12.33 0.37 22.18
C ASP A 254 12.32 -1.13 21.86
N GLY A 255 11.41 -1.89 22.48
CA GLY A 255 11.23 -3.33 22.23
C GLY A 255 10.69 -3.61 20.83
N ASP A 256 9.68 -2.85 20.41
CA ASP A 256 9.07 -2.91 19.07
C ASP A 256 10.11 -2.57 17.99
N ALA A 257 10.89 -1.51 18.18
CA ALA A 257 11.97 -1.15 17.26
C ALA A 257 13.02 -2.25 17.13
N TYR A 258 13.45 -2.84 18.25
CA TYR A 258 14.41 -3.95 18.25
C TYR A 258 13.84 -5.20 17.57
N TYR A 259 12.61 -5.58 17.92
CA TYR A 259 11.91 -6.74 17.36
C TYR A 259 11.78 -6.65 15.83
N ARG A 260 11.34 -5.50 15.32
CA ARG A 260 11.16 -5.26 13.88
C ARG A 260 12.46 -5.39 13.12
N ALA A 261 13.54 -4.79 13.63
CA ALA A 261 14.87 -4.88 13.01
C ALA A 261 15.41 -6.32 12.98
N GLU A 262 15.04 -7.13 13.97
CA GLU A 262 15.50 -8.51 14.09
C GLU A 262 14.66 -9.49 13.26
N LEU A 263 13.37 -9.19 13.07
CA LEU A 263 12.51 -9.84 12.08
C LEU A 263 12.92 -9.52 10.65
N GLU A 264 13.21 -8.27 10.30
CA GLU A 264 13.68 -7.90 8.95
C GLU A 264 14.90 -8.73 8.54
N LYS A 265 15.87 -8.90 9.45
CA LYS A 265 17.03 -9.78 9.20
C LYS A 265 16.66 -11.25 9.00
N ARG A 266 15.61 -11.75 9.66
CA ARG A 266 15.15 -13.15 9.60
C ARG A 266 14.32 -13.44 8.36
N LEU A 267 13.55 -12.47 7.89
CA LEU A 267 12.70 -12.63 6.70
C LEU A 267 13.49 -12.45 5.41
N LYS A 268 14.58 -11.68 5.46
CA LYS A 268 15.43 -11.40 4.31
C LYS A 268 15.93 -12.67 3.62
N GLY A 269 15.58 -12.81 2.35
CA GLY A 269 16.01 -13.94 1.50
C GLY A 269 15.18 -15.21 1.66
N HIS A 270 14.14 -15.19 2.51
CA HIS A 270 13.18 -16.28 2.64
C HIS A 270 11.92 -16.03 1.82
N ASP A 271 11.33 -17.10 1.29
CA ASP A 271 10.08 -17.01 0.55
C ASP A 271 8.92 -16.61 1.46
N LYS A 272 7.95 -15.85 0.92
CA LYS A 272 6.80 -15.32 1.68
C LYS A 272 5.98 -16.40 2.41
N PHE A 273 5.96 -17.63 1.90
CA PHE A 273 5.23 -18.73 2.54
C PHE A 273 5.93 -19.25 3.81
N GLU A 274 7.25 -19.01 3.96
CA GLU A 274 8.02 -19.40 5.15
C GLU A 274 7.88 -18.38 6.28
N TRP A 275 7.51 -17.14 5.97
CA TRP A 275 7.52 -16.03 6.92
C TRP A 275 6.66 -16.29 8.15
N ASP A 276 5.45 -16.83 8.00
CA ASP A 276 4.59 -17.14 9.15
C ASP A 276 5.26 -18.11 10.12
N LYS A 277 6.00 -19.12 9.60
CA LYS A 277 6.75 -20.07 10.42
C LYS A 277 7.96 -19.40 11.07
N ILE A 278 8.72 -18.60 10.33
CA ILE A 278 9.91 -17.88 10.85
C ILE A 278 9.50 -16.93 11.98
N ILE A 279 8.43 -16.16 11.77
CA ILE A 279 7.87 -15.25 12.77
C ILE A 279 7.40 -16.04 13.99
N TYR A 280 6.64 -17.12 13.78
CA TYR A 280 6.18 -17.99 14.86
C TYR A 280 7.35 -18.52 15.69
N ASP A 281 8.34 -19.12 15.03
CA ASP A 281 9.52 -19.71 15.68
C ASP A 281 10.28 -18.64 16.47
N TYR A 282 10.52 -17.47 15.89
CA TYR A 282 11.19 -16.36 16.58
C TYR A 282 10.38 -15.89 17.79
N ASN A 283 9.08 -15.67 17.64
CA ASN A 283 8.21 -15.21 18.73
C ASN A 283 8.23 -16.16 19.94
N HIS A 284 8.35 -17.47 19.71
CA HIS A 284 8.44 -18.48 20.78
C HIS A 284 9.80 -18.53 21.47
N THR A 285 10.83 -17.86 20.94
CA THR A 285 12.14 -17.72 21.57
C THR A 285 12.28 -16.49 22.46
N LEU A 286 11.38 -15.52 22.30
CA LEU A 286 11.48 -14.22 22.97
C LEU A 286 11.17 -14.31 24.46
N LYS A 287 11.96 -13.57 25.24
CA LYS A 287 11.71 -13.33 26.67
C LYS A 287 11.38 -11.85 26.80
N ILE A 288 10.16 -11.56 27.25
CA ILE A 288 9.64 -10.20 27.32
C ILE A 288 9.38 -9.86 28.78
N ASP A 289 9.86 -8.72 29.24
CA ASP A 289 9.58 -8.23 30.59
C ASP A 289 8.17 -7.62 30.69
N GLU A 290 7.75 -7.30 31.91
CA GLU A 290 6.41 -6.73 32.18
C GLU A 290 6.15 -5.36 31.55
N THR A 291 7.21 -4.68 31.09
CA THR A 291 7.13 -3.38 30.42
C THR A 291 7.22 -3.49 28.90
N GLY A 292 7.31 -4.71 28.36
CA GLY A 292 7.36 -4.96 26.91
C GLY A 292 8.77 -4.89 26.31
N ASN A 293 9.84 -4.99 27.10
CA ASN A 293 11.20 -5.07 26.57
C ASN A 293 11.63 -6.51 26.33
N ILE A 294 12.41 -6.73 25.27
CA ILE A 294 13.00 -8.02 24.92
C ILE A 294 14.32 -8.19 25.68
N ILE A 295 14.46 -9.34 26.35
CA ILE A 295 15.58 -9.66 27.24
C ILE A 295 16.37 -10.87 26.71
N ASP A 296 17.61 -10.64 26.30
CA ASP A 296 18.54 -11.70 25.92
C ASP A 296 19.58 -11.93 27.01
N ILE A 297 19.83 -13.20 27.35
CA ILE A 297 20.74 -13.59 28.42
C ILE A 297 21.84 -14.48 27.84
N TYR A 298 23.08 -14.02 27.97
CA TYR A 298 24.26 -14.67 27.42
C TYR A 298 25.17 -15.18 28.55
N PRO A 299 25.71 -16.40 28.48
CA PRO A 299 26.68 -16.87 29.47
C PRO A 299 28.00 -16.09 29.33
N PHE A 300 28.62 -15.77 30.47
CA PHE A 300 29.92 -15.11 30.54
C PHE A 300 30.74 -15.69 31.71
N GLU A 301 32.07 -15.59 31.67
CA GLU A 301 33.05 -16.38 32.46
C GLU A 301 32.64 -16.84 33.88
N GLN A 302 31.94 -16.00 34.66
CA GLN A 302 31.46 -16.34 36.01
C GLN A 302 29.96 -16.00 36.26
N GLY A 303 29.15 -15.90 35.22
CA GLY A 303 27.73 -15.55 35.33
C GLY A 303 27.05 -15.36 33.98
N TYR A 304 26.18 -14.37 33.89
CA TYR A 304 25.44 -14.01 32.70
C TYR A 304 25.58 -12.51 32.40
N VAL A 305 25.49 -12.16 31.13
CA VAL A 305 25.33 -10.79 30.65
C VAL A 305 23.94 -10.66 30.05
N VAL A 306 23.23 -9.60 30.40
CA VAL A 306 21.87 -9.36 29.90
C VAL A 306 21.89 -8.19 28.93
N SER A 307 21.19 -8.39 27.81
CA SER A 307 20.84 -7.35 26.88
C SER A 307 19.35 -7.06 26.94
N LYS A 308 19.01 -5.77 27.02
CA LYS A 308 17.64 -5.26 26.88
C LYS A 308 17.52 -4.56 25.54
N ASN A 309 16.60 -5.03 24.70
CA ASN A 309 16.36 -4.52 23.34
C ASN A 309 17.66 -4.41 22.51
N GLY A 310 18.52 -5.43 22.60
CA GLY A 310 19.80 -5.50 21.89
C GLY A 310 20.93 -4.62 22.45
N LYS A 311 20.73 -3.92 23.57
CA LYS A 311 21.77 -3.13 24.26
C LYS A 311 22.12 -3.77 25.62
N TYR A 312 23.38 -3.68 26.04
CA TYR A 312 23.78 -4.14 27.37
C TYR A 312 23.01 -3.40 28.47
N ASP A 313 22.51 -4.15 29.46
CA ASP A 313 21.79 -3.58 30.61
C ASP A 313 22.42 -4.07 31.92
N ALA A 314 23.01 -3.13 32.67
CA ALA A 314 23.74 -3.44 33.89
C ALA A 314 22.81 -3.88 35.03
N ASP A 315 21.62 -3.30 35.13
CA ASP A 315 20.67 -3.57 36.21
C ASP A 315 20.10 -4.98 36.08
N TYR A 316 19.66 -5.34 34.88
CA TYR A 316 19.22 -6.70 34.56
C TYR A 316 20.36 -7.72 34.70
N THR A 317 21.57 -7.37 34.26
CA THR A 317 22.75 -8.22 34.44
C THR A 317 23.01 -8.50 35.91
N HIS A 318 22.95 -7.49 36.77
CA HIS A 318 23.11 -7.66 38.21
C HIS A 318 21.98 -8.50 38.82
N LEU A 319 20.73 -8.26 38.41
CA LEU A 319 19.56 -8.99 38.91
C LEU A 319 19.64 -10.49 38.57
N VAL A 320 19.96 -10.84 37.33
CA VAL A 320 20.07 -12.23 36.87
C VAL A 320 21.20 -12.95 37.59
N ASN A 321 22.37 -12.32 37.74
CA ASN A 321 23.50 -12.93 38.45
C ASN A 321 23.22 -13.10 39.95
N LYS A 322 22.58 -12.12 40.59
CA LYS A 322 22.13 -12.27 41.98
C LYS A 322 21.20 -13.47 42.14
N LYS A 323 20.23 -13.63 41.23
CA LYS A 323 19.30 -14.77 41.27
C LYS A 323 20.01 -16.10 40.99
N PHE A 324 20.97 -16.11 40.09
CA PHE A 324 21.79 -17.28 39.79
C PHE A 324 22.60 -17.73 41.02
N ASP A 325 23.20 -16.79 41.75
CA ASP A 325 23.97 -17.12 42.97
C ASP A 325 23.07 -17.57 44.14
N GLU A 326 21.88 -16.97 44.29
CA GLU A 326 20.85 -17.46 45.23
C GLU A 326 20.48 -18.92 44.94
N LEU A 327 20.26 -19.26 43.66
CA LEU A 327 19.92 -20.64 43.24
C LEU A 327 21.08 -21.62 43.46
N LYS A 328 22.33 -21.19 43.23
CA LYS A 328 23.51 -22.02 43.55
C LYS A 328 23.59 -22.31 45.05
N ALA A 329 23.37 -21.29 45.90
CA ALA A 329 23.39 -21.45 47.35
C ALA A 329 22.30 -22.42 47.82
N GLN A 330 21.07 -22.28 47.32
CA GLN A 330 19.96 -23.19 47.63
C GLN A 330 20.23 -24.63 47.20
N ASN A 331 20.78 -24.84 46.00
CA ASN A 331 21.16 -26.19 45.55
C ASN A 331 22.29 -26.79 46.38
N PHE A 332 23.24 -25.96 46.85
CA PHE A 332 24.29 -26.43 47.75
C PHE A 332 23.73 -26.84 49.12
N GLU A 333 22.82 -26.04 49.69
CA GLU A 333 22.13 -26.36 50.95
C GLU A 333 21.25 -27.62 50.83
N ALA A 334 20.51 -27.78 49.75
CA ALA A 334 19.67 -28.97 49.52
C ALA A 334 20.50 -30.25 49.38
N ASN A 335 21.60 -30.22 48.63
CA ASN A 335 22.47 -31.37 48.41
C ASN A 335 23.38 -31.69 49.61
N SER A 336 23.56 -30.75 50.55
CA SER A 336 24.33 -30.99 51.78
C SER A 336 23.47 -31.50 52.94
N ALA A 337 22.15 -31.46 52.83
CA ALA A 337 21.21 -32.03 53.80
C ALA A 337 20.87 -33.52 53.55
N GLU A 338 21.29 -34.09 52.40
CA GLU A 338 21.10 -35.51 52.05
C GLU A 338 22.30 -36.42 52.41
N PHE A 339 23.34 -35.89 53.07
CA PHE A 339 24.51 -36.63 53.58
C PHE A 339 24.61 -36.56 55.11
#